data_AF-A0A941SBU2-F1
#
_entry.id   AF-A0A941SBU2-F1
#
_cell.length_a   1.000
_cell.length_b   1.000
_cell.length_c   1.000
_cell.angle_alpha   90.00
_cell.angle_beta   90.00
_cell.angle_gamma   90.00
#
_symmetry.space_group_name_H-M   'P 1'
#
loop_
_entity.id
_entity.type
_entity.pdbx_description
1 polymer ?
#
loop_
_entity_poly.entity_id
_entity_poly.type
_entity_poly.pdbx_seq_one_letter_code
_entity_poly.pdbx_strand_id
1 'polypeptide(L)'
;MVFNTAFCFVLATIALLIPERFFNFRKAAHLGISLFLILFCSLNILQPILNTSLGFDEFFVRVLVNDGSTNPGRMSPQTSFCFIMFGLFLIFNNFISSKRGLYLSLAVTICLFIVGFVCFLGYLLKFDLMYNWPKFGRMSLQTAMSFMILASALGLLWHNKALIQTNDFKDHDVMVNVTLISLLTVMLMIGGIAGIILWDKLTRNYYHESPAINHKV
;
A
#
# COMPACT_ATOMS: atom_id res chain seq x y z
N MET A 1 -3.97 -14.11 -0.36
CA MET A 1 -3.15 -13.26 -1.26
C MET A 1 -2.72 -14.09 -2.46
N VAL A 2 -2.27 -13.46 -3.55
CA VAL A 2 -1.62 -14.16 -4.66
C VAL A 2 -0.15 -14.46 -4.29
N PHE A 3 0.44 -15.53 -4.82
CA PHE A 3 1.80 -15.97 -4.47
C PHE A 3 2.85 -14.88 -4.69
N ASN A 4 2.81 -14.23 -5.86
CA ASN A 4 3.73 -13.14 -6.21
C ASN A 4 3.73 -12.01 -5.18
N THR A 5 2.56 -11.69 -4.63
CA THR A 5 2.43 -10.68 -3.57
C THR A 5 3.08 -11.11 -2.27
N ALA A 6 2.85 -12.36 -1.85
CA ALA A 6 3.45 -12.91 -0.63
C ALA A 6 4.98 -12.94 -0.74
N PHE A 7 5.52 -13.31 -1.90
CA PHE A 7 6.95 -13.31 -2.16
C PHE A 7 7.56 -11.89 -2.05
N CYS A 8 6.92 -10.88 -2.63
CA CYS A 8 7.34 -9.48 -2.48
C CYS A 8 7.31 -9.01 -1.01
N PHE A 9 6.31 -9.43 -0.22
CA PHE A 9 6.27 -9.12 1.21
C PHE A 9 7.41 -9.77 1.98
N VAL A 10 7.73 -11.03 1.71
CA VAL A 10 8.85 -11.73 2.35
C VAL A 10 10.16 -11.00 2.06
N LEU A 11 10.41 -10.63 0.80
CA LEU A 11 11.59 -9.83 0.43
C LEU A 11 11.63 -8.47 1.13
N ALA A 12 10.49 -7.78 1.22
CA ALA A 12 10.39 -6.51 1.91
C ALA A 12 10.71 -6.63 3.41
N THR A 13 10.20 -7.66 4.08
CA THR A 13 10.50 -7.93 5.49
C THR A 13 11.96 -8.33 5.70
N ILE A 14 12.52 -9.17 4.84
CA ILE A 14 13.94 -9.53 4.89
C ILE A 14 14.80 -8.28 4.79
N ALA A 15 14.50 -7.36 3.85
CA ALA A 15 15.23 -6.11 3.72
C ALA A 15 15.24 -5.29 5.04
N LEU A 16 14.10 -5.21 5.73
CA LEU A 16 14.00 -4.47 7.00
C LEU A 16 14.73 -5.14 8.17
N LEU A 17 14.84 -6.46 8.18
CA LEU A 17 15.48 -7.22 9.25
C LEU A 17 17.01 -7.18 9.19
N ILE A 18 17.61 -6.76 8.08
CA ILE A 18 19.08 -6.71 7.96
C ILE A 18 19.66 -5.65 8.91
N PRO A 19 20.51 -6.03 9.88
CA PRO A 19 21.04 -5.10 10.88
C PRO A 19 21.98 -4.05 10.29
N GLU A 20 22.01 -2.86 10.89
CA GLU A 20 22.92 -1.77 10.51
C GLU A 20 24.41 -2.16 10.62
N ARG A 21 24.73 -3.14 11.48
CA ARG A 21 26.09 -3.65 11.71
C ARG A 21 26.78 -4.14 10.44
N PHE A 22 26.03 -4.64 9.46
CA PHE A 22 26.56 -5.17 8.21
C PHE A 22 26.37 -4.18 7.05
N PHE A 23 26.90 -2.96 7.18
CA PHE A 23 26.62 -1.84 6.28
C PHE A 23 26.76 -2.15 4.78
N ASN A 24 27.87 -2.75 4.35
CA ASN A 24 28.10 -3.07 2.94
C ASN A 24 27.14 -4.14 2.41
N PHE A 25 26.92 -5.20 3.18
CA PHE A 25 25.98 -6.27 2.83
C PHE A 25 24.55 -5.74 2.77
N ARG A 26 24.16 -4.91 3.74
CA ARG A 26 22.84 -4.29 3.79
C ARG A 26 22.59 -3.38 2.60
N LYS A 27 23.55 -2.54 2.22
CA LYS A 27 23.44 -1.69 1.03
C LYS A 27 23.24 -2.53 -0.23
N ALA A 28 24.06 -3.57 -0.41
CA ALA A 28 23.94 -4.47 -1.56
C ALA A 28 22.58 -5.21 -1.58
N ALA A 29 22.14 -5.73 -0.44
CA ALA A 29 20.87 -6.42 -0.30
C ALA A 29 19.67 -5.49 -0.55
N HIS A 30 19.66 -4.29 0.04
CA HIS A 30 18.63 -3.28 -0.23
C HIS A 30 18.60 -2.89 -1.70
N LEU A 31 19.74 -2.67 -2.36
CA LEU A 31 19.81 -2.37 -3.79
C LEU A 31 19.28 -3.52 -4.64
N GLY A 32 19.68 -4.76 -4.36
CA GLY A 32 19.20 -5.94 -5.08
C GLY A 32 17.69 -6.14 -4.93
N ILE A 33 17.19 -6.08 -3.69
CA ILE A 33 15.76 -6.26 -3.38
C ILE A 33 14.94 -5.12 -3.98
N SER A 34 15.38 -3.87 -3.85
CA SER A 34 14.66 -2.72 -4.40
C SER A 34 14.57 -2.76 -5.92
N LEU A 35 15.67 -3.08 -6.61
CA LEU A 35 15.69 -3.19 -8.06
C LEU A 35 14.75 -4.31 -8.54
N PHE A 36 14.78 -5.45 -7.85
CA PHE A 36 13.86 -6.55 -8.12
C PHE A 36 12.39 -6.14 -7.93
N LEU A 37 12.04 -5.53 -6.79
CA LEU A 37 10.67 -5.09 -6.51
C LEU A 37 10.19 -4.07 -7.55
N ILE A 38 11.00 -3.07 -7.87
CA ILE A 38 10.65 -2.03 -8.84
C ILE A 38 10.44 -2.65 -10.22
N LEU A 39 11.37 -3.46 -10.71
CA LEU A 39 11.26 -4.09 -12.03
C LEU A 39 10.05 -5.03 -12.10
N PHE A 40 9.93 -5.94 -11.14
CA PHE A 40 8.86 -6.94 -11.11
C PHE A 40 7.47 -6.31 -11.03
N CYS A 41 7.30 -5.30 -10.15
CA CYS A 41 6.03 -4.62 -10.00
C CYS A 41 5.70 -3.69 -11.19
N SER A 42 6.71 -3.07 -11.80
CA SER A 42 6.52 -2.25 -13.01
C SER A 42 6.08 -3.11 -14.19
N LEU A 43 6.68 -4.29 -14.35
CA LEU A 43 6.25 -5.26 -15.37
C LEU A 43 4.80 -5.69 -15.13
N ASN A 44 4.39 -5.94 -13.88
CA ASN A 44 3.00 -6.30 -13.56
C ASN A 44 2.00 -5.19 -13.95
N ILE A 45 2.37 -3.91 -13.80
CA ILE A 45 1.52 -2.77 -14.23
C ILE A 45 1.49 -2.65 -15.76
N LEU A 46 2.61 -2.90 -16.43
CA LEU A 46 2.74 -2.75 -17.88
C LEU A 46 2.06 -3.88 -18.67
N GLN A 47 2.03 -5.10 -18.15
CA GLN A 47 1.39 -6.26 -18.79
C GLN A 47 -0.05 -6.01 -19.27
N PRO A 48 -0.98 -5.49 -18.44
CA PRO A 48 -2.34 -5.18 -18.90
C PRO A 48 -2.40 -3.99 -19.88
N ILE A 49 -1.43 -3.08 -19.87
CA ILE A 49 -1.38 -1.95 -20.81
C ILE A 49 -0.93 -2.43 -22.20
N LEU A 50 0.06 -3.33 -22.23
CA LEU A 50 0.66 -3.88 -23.43
C LEU A 50 -0.12 -5.09 -23.99
N ASN A 51 -1.23 -5.49 -23.36
CA ASN A 51 -2.01 -6.71 -23.68
C ASN A 51 -1.13 -7.97 -23.83
N THR A 52 -0.01 -8.03 -23.11
CA THR A 52 0.94 -9.15 -23.18
C THR A 52 0.83 -10.00 -21.92
N SER A 53 0.62 -11.31 -22.10
CA SER A 53 0.73 -12.31 -21.05
C SER A 53 2.17 -12.84 -21.03
N LEU A 54 3.02 -12.25 -20.21
CA LEU A 54 4.43 -12.69 -20.10
C LEU A 54 4.59 -14.03 -19.35
N GLY A 55 3.50 -14.64 -18.87
CA GLY A 55 3.51 -15.95 -18.21
C GLY A 55 4.16 -15.99 -16.82
N PHE A 56 4.74 -14.88 -16.34
CA PHE A 56 5.33 -14.78 -15.00
C PHE A 56 4.31 -14.92 -13.86
N ASP A 57 3.02 -14.77 -14.16
CA ASP A 57 1.95 -14.76 -13.16
C ASP A 57 1.59 -16.18 -12.65
N GLU A 58 1.95 -17.22 -13.40
CA GLU A 58 1.76 -18.64 -13.03
C GLU A 58 3.07 -19.42 -12.90
N PHE A 59 4.22 -18.75 -13.05
CA PHE A 59 5.52 -19.43 -13.10
C PHE A 59 5.86 -20.15 -11.78
N PHE A 60 5.46 -19.59 -10.64
CA PHE A 60 5.73 -20.17 -9.31
C PHE A 60 4.62 -21.10 -8.82
N VAL A 61 3.36 -20.75 -9.05
CA VAL A 61 2.19 -21.54 -8.61
C VAL A 61 1.10 -21.38 -9.66
N ARG A 62 0.63 -22.50 -10.23
CA ARG A 62 -0.59 -22.49 -11.05
C ARG A 62 -1.79 -22.19 -10.16
N VAL A 63 -2.64 -21.28 -10.61
CA VAL A 63 -3.86 -20.95 -9.89
C VAL A 63 -4.90 -22.03 -10.17
N LEU A 64 -5.14 -22.92 -9.19
CA LEU A 64 -6.14 -23.99 -9.29
C LEU A 64 -7.58 -23.52 -8.96
N VAL A 65 -7.76 -22.32 -8.40
CA VAL A 65 -9.06 -21.77 -7.99
C VAL A 65 -9.38 -20.55 -8.83
N ASN A 66 -10.53 -20.58 -9.52
CA ASN A 66 -10.98 -19.47 -10.35
C ASN A 66 -11.74 -18.44 -9.50
N ASP A 67 -11.03 -17.42 -9.02
CA ASP A 67 -11.56 -16.41 -8.09
C ASP A 67 -12.50 -15.37 -8.76
N GLY A 68 -12.87 -15.57 -10.04
CA GLY A 68 -13.62 -14.60 -10.83
C GLY A 68 -12.82 -13.33 -11.19
N SER A 69 -11.49 -13.38 -11.03
CA SER A 69 -10.60 -12.30 -11.47
C SER A 69 -10.29 -12.45 -12.97
N THR A 70 -10.30 -11.35 -13.71
CA THR A 70 -10.10 -11.32 -15.17
C THR A 70 -8.74 -11.85 -15.60
N ASN A 71 -7.74 -11.89 -14.70
CA ASN A 71 -6.43 -12.50 -14.91
C ASN A 71 -5.95 -13.17 -13.59
N PRO A 72 -6.14 -14.49 -13.42
CA PRO A 72 -5.71 -15.21 -12.22
C PRO A 72 -4.18 -15.16 -12.05
N GLY A 73 -3.69 -15.10 -10.81
CA GLY A 73 -2.25 -15.12 -10.51
C GLY A 73 -1.55 -13.75 -10.54
N ARG A 74 -2.25 -12.70 -11.01
CA ARG A 74 -1.73 -11.33 -11.06
C ARG A 74 -1.92 -10.57 -9.77
N MET A 75 -0.89 -9.82 -9.37
CA MET A 75 -1.00 -8.89 -8.26
C MET A 75 -1.77 -7.63 -8.69
N SER A 76 -2.55 -7.02 -7.78
CA SER A 76 -3.27 -5.78 -8.09
C SER A 76 -2.31 -4.65 -8.51
N PRO A 77 -2.68 -3.78 -9.46
CA PRO A 77 -1.90 -2.60 -9.82
C PRO A 77 -1.59 -1.69 -8.61
N GLN A 78 -2.54 -1.56 -7.68
CA GLN A 78 -2.36 -0.75 -6.46
C GLN A 78 -1.29 -1.35 -5.53
N THR A 79 -1.34 -2.67 -5.35
CA THR A 79 -0.33 -3.41 -4.58
C THR A 79 1.05 -3.25 -5.23
N SER A 80 1.12 -3.28 -6.56
CA SER A 80 2.38 -3.13 -7.32
C SER A 80 2.99 -1.75 -7.13
N PHE A 81 2.16 -0.71 -7.19
CA PHE A 81 2.58 0.65 -6.90
C PHE A 81 3.15 0.81 -5.49
N CYS A 82 2.51 0.18 -4.49
CA CYS A 82 2.99 0.20 -3.10
C CYS A 82 4.40 -0.42 -2.97
N PHE A 83 4.66 -1.56 -3.63
CA PHE A 83 6.00 -2.16 -3.61
C PHE A 83 7.05 -1.36 -4.38
N ILE A 84 6.67 -0.65 -5.46
CA ILE A 84 7.58 0.28 -6.15
C ILE A 84 7.99 1.40 -5.20
N MET A 85 7.04 2.01 -4.50
CA MET A 85 7.32 3.06 -3.52
C MET A 85 8.21 2.55 -2.38
N PHE A 86 7.96 1.33 -1.89
CA PHE A 86 8.81 0.68 -0.89
C PHE A 86 10.23 0.40 -1.42
N GLY A 87 10.37 -0.04 -2.67
CA GLY A 87 11.67 -0.24 -3.32
C GLY A 87 12.45 1.07 -3.45
N LEU A 88 11.79 2.15 -3.89
CA LEU A 88 12.39 3.48 -3.95
C LEU A 88 12.86 3.95 -2.57
N PHE A 89 12.03 3.73 -1.54
CA PHE A 89 12.41 4.00 -0.16
C PHE A 89 13.71 3.29 0.24
N LEU A 90 13.84 1.98 -0.05
CA LEU A 90 15.05 1.23 0.27
C LEU A 90 16.30 1.77 -0.42
N ILE A 91 16.19 2.22 -1.68
CA ILE A 91 17.31 2.88 -2.39
C ILE A 91 17.68 4.16 -1.64
N PHE A 92 16.73 5.07 -1.48
CA PHE A 92 17.00 6.40 -0.93
C PHE A 92 17.44 6.37 0.54
N ASN A 93 16.94 5.42 1.33
CA ASN A 93 17.32 5.23 2.73
C ASN A 93 18.82 4.93 2.90
N ASN A 94 19.48 4.35 1.88
CA ASN A 94 20.92 4.08 1.92
C ASN A 94 21.80 5.26 1.49
N PHE A 95 21.25 6.22 0.74
CA PHE A 95 22.01 7.33 0.13
C PHE A 95 21.77 8.67 0.81
N ILE A 96 20.72 8.80 1.63
CA ILE A 96 20.35 10.08 2.23
C ILE A 96 20.53 10.02 3.75
N SER A 97 21.71 10.44 4.22
CA SER A 97 21.99 10.68 5.64
C SER A 97 21.41 12.02 6.14
N SER A 98 20.27 12.46 5.59
CA SER A 98 19.75 13.83 5.74
C SER A 98 18.24 13.88 6.01
N LYS A 99 17.74 15.04 6.46
CA LYS A 99 16.32 15.36 6.66
C LYS A 99 15.42 14.99 5.47
N ARG A 100 15.95 14.89 4.25
CA ARG A 100 15.19 14.44 3.07
C ARG A 100 14.80 12.96 3.12
N GLY A 101 15.69 12.09 3.62
CA GLY A 101 15.42 10.66 3.77
C GLY A 101 14.33 10.42 4.82
N LEU A 102 14.30 11.31 5.82
CA LEU A 102 13.30 11.35 6.88
C LEU A 102 11.90 11.64 6.33
N TYR A 103 11.73 12.73 5.56
CA TYR A 103 10.45 13.04 4.93
C TYR A 103 9.99 11.96 3.95
N LEU A 104 10.92 11.38 3.18
CA LEU A 104 10.59 10.31 2.24
C LEU A 104 10.13 9.03 2.96
N SER A 105 10.82 8.63 4.03
CA SER A 105 10.43 7.49 4.88
C SER A 105 9.01 7.63 5.39
N LEU A 106 8.69 8.83 5.88
CA LEU A 106 7.39 9.14 6.44
C LEU A 106 6.31 9.16 5.37
N ALA A 107 6.56 9.79 4.23
CA ALA A 107 5.63 9.80 3.10
C ALA A 107 5.29 8.39 2.62
N VAL A 108 6.30 7.51 2.48
CA VAL A 108 6.09 6.11 2.07
C VAL A 108 5.34 5.34 3.15
N THR A 109 5.68 5.51 4.42
CA THR A 109 4.98 4.86 5.54
C THR A 109 3.48 5.19 5.54
N ILE A 110 3.15 6.48 5.42
CA ILE A 110 1.77 6.96 5.40
C ILE A 110 1.03 6.41 4.18
N CYS A 111 1.67 6.48 3.00
CA CYS A 111 1.06 6.00 1.76
C CYS A 111 0.70 4.51 1.86
N LEU A 112 1.63 3.66 2.33
CA LEU A 112 1.39 2.23 2.53
C LEU A 112 0.28 1.97 3.54
N PHE A 113 0.26 2.71 4.66
CA PHE A 113 -0.76 2.56 5.69
C PHE A 113 -2.15 2.96 5.18
N ILE A 114 -2.26 4.11 4.49
CA ILE A 114 -3.52 4.58 3.93
C ILE A 114 -4.05 3.59 2.90
N VAL A 115 -3.23 3.13 1.96
CA VAL A 115 -3.70 2.16 0.95
C VAL A 115 -4.20 0.88 1.61
N GLY A 116 -3.46 0.34 2.58
CA GLY A 116 -3.89 -0.83 3.35
C GLY A 116 -5.20 -0.57 4.12
N PHE A 117 -5.32 0.57 4.78
CA PHE A 117 -6.47 0.93 5.59
C PHE A 117 -7.73 1.17 4.76
N VAL A 118 -7.62 1.87 3.63
CA VAL A 118 -8.74 2.09 2.69
C VAL A 118 -9.27 0.76 2.17
N CYS A 119 -8.37 -0.15 1.75
CA CYS A 119 -8.78 -1.49 1.34
C CYS A 119 -9.46 -2.26 2.49
N PHE A 120 -8.91 -2.20 3.70
CA PHE A 120 -9.48 -2.86 4.88
C PHE A 120 -10.89 -2.35 5.22
N LEU A 121 -11.11 -1.03 5.20
CA LEU A 121 -12.43 -0.44 5.36
C LEU A 121 -13.39 -0.85 4.25
N GLY A 122 -12.92 -0.89 2.99
CA GLY A 122 -13.70 -1.36 1.86
C GLY A 122 -14.24 -2.78 2.06
N TYR A 123 -13.47 -3.66 2.72
CA TYR A 123 -13.92 -5.00 3.11
C TYR A 123 -14.97 -4.98 4.23
N LEU A 124 -14.72 -4.25 5.32
CA LEU A 124 -15.63 -4.17 6.47
C LEU A 124 -17.01 -3.63 6.09
N LEU A 125 -17.02 -2.65 5.19
CA LEU A 125 -18.22 -1.90 4.82
C LEU A 125 -18.95 -2.47 3.61
N LYS A 126 -18.44 -3.57 3.02
CA LYS A 126 -18.96 -4.23 1.81
C LYS A 126 -19.27 -3.22 0.70
N PHE A 127 -18.32 -2.31 0.43
CA PHE A 127 -18.56 -1.20 -0.48
C PHE A 127 -18.52 -1.67 -1.95
N ASP A 128 -19.68 -1.90 -2.55
CA ASP A 128 -19.83 -2.46 -3.90
C ASP A 128 -19.09 -1.66 -4.99
N LEU A 129 -18.95 -0.33 -4.82
CA LEU A 129 -18.25 0.55 -5.77
C LEU A 129 -16.75 0.22 -5.89
N MET A 130 -16.10 -0.21 -4.80
CA MET A 130 -14.70 -0.67 -4.87
C MET A 130 -14.60 -2.11 -5.40
N TYR A 131 -15.63 -2.92 -5.18
CA TYR A 131 -15.69 -4.29 -5.67
C TYR A 131 -15.95 -4.37 -7.17
N ASN A 132 -16.76 -3.48 -7.73
CA ASN A 132 -17.17 -3.54 -9.14
C ASN A 132 -16.33 -2.67 -10.08
N TRP A 133 -15.33 -1.93 -9.60
CA TRP A 133 -14.40 -1.20 -10.48
C TRP A 133 -13.31 -2.14 -11.01
N PRO A 134 -13.43 -2.67 -12.24
CA PRO A 134 -12.59 -3.77 -12.71
C PRO A 134 -11.14 -3.32 -12.94
N LYS A 135 -10.94 -2.03 -13.25
CA LYS A 135 -9.64 -1.43 -13.57
C LYS A 135 -8.69 -1.33 -12.37
N PHE A 136 -9.18 -1.28 -11.14
CA PHE A 136 -8.32 -1.07 -9.96
C PHE A 136 -7.83 -2.36 -9.29
N GLY A 137 -8.39 -3.52 -9.66
CA GLY A 137 -8.00 -4.83 -9.16
C GLY A 137 -8.31 -5.03 -7.68
N ARG A 138 -9.08 -6.06 -7.34
CA ARG A 138 -9.42 -6.36 -5.93
C ARG A 138 -8.16 -6.79 -5.17
N MET A 139 -7.73 -5.98 -4.22
CA MET A 139 -6.67 -6.33 -3.28
C MET A 139 -7.26 -7.20 -2.17
N SER A 140 -6.66 -8.35 -1.84
CA SER A 140 -7.18 -9.25 -0.80
C SER A 140 -7.15 -8.63 0.62
N LEU A 141 -8.00 -9.12 1.53
CA LEU A 141 -7.98 -8.67 2.93
C LEU A 141 -6.61 -8.88 3.59
N GLN A 142 -6.00 -10.04 3.35
CA GLN A 142 -4.68 -10.38 3.89
C GLN A 142 -3.58 -9.43 3.37
N THR A 143 -3.62 -9.04 2.08
CA THR A 143 -2.71 -8.02 1.53
C THR A 143 -2.83 -6.67 2.22
N ALA A 144 -4.04 -6.24 2.55
CA ALA A 144 -4.28 -4.98 3.25
C ALA A 144 -3.65 -4.98 4.64
N MET A 145 -3.88 -6.05 5.41
CA MET A 145 -3.30 -6.20 6.74
C MET A 145 -1.76 -6.24 6.69
N SER A 146 -1.17 -6.96 5.73
CA SER A 146 0.29 -7.03 5.59
C SER A 146 0.93 -5.67 5.28
N PHE A 147 0.30 -4.82 4.46
CA PHE A 147 0.83 -3.45 4.26
C PHE A 147 0.69 -2.58 5.50
N MET A 148 -0.40 -2.70 6.27
CA MET A 148 -0.53 -1.97 7.53
C MET A 148 0.56 -2.37 8.53
N ILE A 149 0.87 -3.67 8.61
CA ILE A 149 1.96 -4.20 9.45
C ILE A 149 3.33 -3.75 8.92
N LEU A 150 3.54 -3.79 7.61
CA LEU A 150 4.80 -3.34 7.00
C LEU A 150 5.02 -1.84 7.26
N ALA A 151 3.97 -1.03 7.12
CA ALA A 151 4.01 0.40 7.40
C ALA A 151 4.29 0.69 8.88
N SER A 152 3.65 -0.02 9.81
CA SER A 152 3.91 0.17 11.24
C SER A 152 5.34 -0.23 11.62
N ALA A 153 5.85 -1.33 11.07
CA ALA A 153 7.25 -1.74 11.25
C ALA A 153 8.24 -0.67 10.72
N LEU A 154 7.94 -0.07 9.55
CA LEU A 154 8.73 1.02 8.99
C LEU A 154 8.72 2.25 9.89
N GLY A 155 7.54 2.62 10.40
CA GLY A 155 7.36 3.73 11.33
C GLY A 155 8.13 3.56 12.63
N LEU A 156 8.11 2.34 13.22
CA LEU A 156 8.86 2.02 14.44
C LEU A 156 10.37 2.07 14.24
N LEU A 157 10.86 1.46 13.14
CA LEU A 157 12.28 1.50 12.79
C LEU A 157 12.78 2.94 12.63
N TRP A 158 11.96 3.78 12.01
CA TRP A 158 12.31 5.17 11.80
C TRP A 158 12.20 6.02 13.07
N HIS A 159 11.17 5.81 13.89
CA HIS A 159 11.03 6.50 15.18
C HIS A 159 12.27 6.29 16.06
N ASN A 160 12.76 5.05 16.15
CA ASN A 160 13.98 4.73 16.88
C ASN A 160 15.22 5.46 16.32
N LYS A 161 15.36 5.53 14.99
CA LYS A 161 16.48 6.26 14.37
C LYS A 161 16.44 7.77 14.65
N ALA A 162 15.26 8.36 14.57
CA ALA A 162 15.10 9.79 14.77
C ALA A 162 15.30 10.19 16.24
N LEU A 163 14.91 9.34 17.20
CA LEU A 163 15.26 9.52 18.61
C LEU A 163 16.79 9.52 18.84
N ILE A 164 17.52 8.65 18.15
CA ILE A 164 18.98 8.54 18.29
C ILE A 164 19.72 9.71 17.61
N GLN A 165 19.18 10.23 16.51
CA GLN A 165 19.85 11.25 15.70
C GLN A 165 19.56 12.69 16.17
N THR A 166 18.50 12.92 16.94
CA THR A 166 18.09 14.26 17.41
C THR A 166 18.65 14.56 18.80
N ASN A 167 19.91 14.99 18.85
CA ASN A 167 20.51 15.61 20.05
C ASN A 167 20.15 17.10 20.19
N ASP A 168 19.26 17.61 19.32
CA ASP A 168 18.84 19.02 19.26
C ASP A 168 17.32 19.10 19.45
N PHE A 169 16.88 19.79 20.50
CA PHE A 169 15.48 19.86 20.95
C PHE A 169 14.52 20.36 19.84
N LYS A 170 15.02 21.11 18.87
CA LYS A 170 14.23 21.69 17.76
C LYS A 170 13.78 20.67 16.71
N ASP A 171 14.52 19.57 16.51
CA ASP A 171 14.15 18.54 15.53
C ASP A 171 13.15 17.52 16.13
N HIS A 172 13.05 17.44 17.46
CA HIS A 172 12.06 16.60 18.15
C HIS A 172 10.63 17.10 17.92
N ASP A 173 10.42 18.42 18.03
CA ASP A 173 9.12 19.05 17.77
C ASP A 173 8.69 18.89 16.30
N VAL A 174 9.63 18.92 15.36
CA VAL A 174 9.33 18.70 13.93
C VAL A 174 8.90 17.24 13.70
N MET A 175 9.58 16.25 14.31
CA MET A 175 9.18 14.86 14.19
C MET A 175 7.80 14.59 14.82
N VAL A 176 7.55 15.12 16.02
CA VAL A 176 6.26 14.99 16.71
C VAL A 176 5.15 15.66 15.91
N ASN A 177 5.38 16.86 15.38
CA ASN A 177 4.40 17.56 14.55
C ASN A 177 4.14 16.82 13.23
N VAL A 178 5.15 16.24 12.59
CA VAL A 178 4.96 15.51 11.33
C VAL A 178 4.23 14.17 11.58
N THR A 179 4.52 13.47 12.68
CA THR A 179 3.74 12.26 13.06
C THR A 179 2.30 12.61 13.44
N LEU A 180 2.06 13.71 14.15
CA LEU A 180 0.72 14.24 14.43
C LEU A 180 -0.03 14.64 13.15
N ILE A 181 0.62 15.34 12.22
CA ILE A 181 0.06 15.70 10.91
C ILE A 181 -0.26 14.44 10.10
N SER A 182 0.58 13.40 10.18
CA SER A 182 0.32 12.13 9.52
C SER A 182 -0.90 11.41 10.09
N LEU A 183 -1.06 11.42 11.43
CA LEU A 183 -2.23 10.85 12.10
C LEU A 183 -3.50 11.65 11.75
N LEU A 184 -3.41 12.98 11.73
CA LEU A 184 -4.53 13.87 11.36
C LEU A 184 -4.95 13.69 9.90
N THR A 185 -4.01 13.55 8.96
CA THR A 185 -4.35 13.30 7.55
C THR A 185 -4.97 11.93 7.36
N VAL A 186 -4.49 10.91 8.06
CA VAL A 186 -5.15 9.60 8.12
C VAL A 186 -6.57 9.77 8.66
N MET A 187 -6.77 10.40 9.82
CA MET A 187 -8.11 10.63 10.39
C MET A 187 -9.07 11.38 9.46
N LEU A 188 -8.58 12.41 8.76
CA LEU A 188 -9.37 13.17 7.78
C LEU A 188 -9.77 12.30 6.58
N MET A 189 -8.88 11.44 6.09
CA MET A 189 -9.19 10.47 5.05
C MET A 189 -10.27 9.47 5.53
N ILE A 190 -10.17 8.98 6.76
CA ILE A 190 -11.18 8.09 7.36
C ILE A 190 -12.55 8.79 7.40
N GLY A 191 -12.59 10.03 7.88
CA GLY A 191 -13.81 10.84 7.93
C GLY A 191 -14.39 11.11 6.55
N GLY A 192 -13.55 11.46 5.57
CA GLY A 192 -13.98 11.71 4.19
C GLY A 192 -14.57 10.46 3.53
N ILE A 193 -13.92 9.31 3.72
CA ILE A 193 -14.41 8.03 3.21
C ILE A 193 -15.75 7.68 3.89
N ALA A 194 -15.85 7.78 5.21
CA ALA A 194 -17.09 7.55 5.96
C ALA A 194 -18.22 8.50 5.52
N GLY A 195 -17.91 9.76 5.20
CA GLY A 195 -18.87 10.73 4.67
C GLY A 195 -19.41 10.34 3.30
N ILE A 196 -18.54 9.93 2.38
CA ILE A 196 -18.94 9.42 1.04
C ILE A 196 -19.82 8.17 1.19
N ILE A 197 -19.50 7.29 2.14
CA ILE A 197 -20.29 6.08 2.41
C ILE A 197 -21.67 6.42 2.97
N LEU A 198 -21.74 7.36 3.92
CA LEU A 198 -23.02 7.80 4.48
C LEU A 198 -23.88 8.44 3.39
N TRP A 199 -23.25 9.23 2.51
CA TRP A 199 -23.93 9.82 1.35
C TRP A 199 -24.49 8.76 0.40
N ASP A 200 -23.72 7.72 0.04
CA ASP A 200 -24.19 6.61 -0.82
C ASP A 200 -25.36 5.85 -0.17
N LYS A 201 -25.30 5.58 1.13
CA LYS A 201 -26.39 4.93 1.86
C LYS A 201 -27.66 5.78 1.91
N LEU A 202 -27.52 7.08 2.20
CA LEU A 202 -28.65 8.01 2.24
C LEU A 202 -29.30 8.13 0.87
N THR A 203 -28.50 8.28 -0.20
CA THR A 203 -29.05 8.36 -1.56
C THR A 203 -29.78 7.06 -1.95
N ARG A 204 -29.23 5.87 -1.66
CA ARG A 204 -29.94 4.60 -1.91
C ARG A 204 -31.26 4.50 -1.14
N ASN A 205 -31.29 4.88 0.14
CA ASN A 205 -32.53 4.89 0.91
C ASN A 205 -33.56 5.88 0.34
N TYR A 206 -33.13 7.07 -0.07
CA TYR A 206 -34.01 8.05 -0.72
C TYR A 206 -34.65 7.50 -2.01
N TYR A 207 -33.90 6.75 -2.83
CA TYR A 207 -34.46 6.12 -4.04
C TYR A 207 -35.41 4.95 -3.75
N HIS A 208 -35.26 4.27 -2.61
CA HIS A 208 -36.17 3.19 -2.20
C HIS A 208 -37.45 3.70 -1.54
N GLU A 209 -37.43 4.89 -0.92
CA GLU A 209 -38.61 5.50 -0.28
C GLU A 209 -39.40 6.45 -1.20
N SER A 210 -38.87 6.81 -2.37
CA SER A 210 -39.61 7.63 -3.33
C SER A 210 -40.70 6.78 -4.00
N PRO A 211 -42.00 7.06 -3.77
CA PRO A 211 -43.07 6.32 -4.43
C PRO A 211 -42.92 6.53 -5.93
N ALA A 212 -42.84 5.43 -6.68
CA ALA A 212 -42.84 5.45 -8.13
C ALA A 212 -43.97 6.38 -8.61
N ILE A 213 -43.59 7.56 -9.11
CA ILE A 213 -44.51 8.42 -9.85
C ILE A 213 -44.83 7.61 -11.10
N ASN A 214 -45.97 6.91 -11.03
CA ASN A 214 -46.60 6.22 -12.14
C ASN A 214 -46.81 7.25 -13.25
N HIS A 215 -45.87 7.33 -14.19
CA HIS A 215 -46.19 7.82 -15.53
C HIS A 215 -47.05 6.75 -16.20
N LYS A 216 -48.34 6.75 -15.88
CA LYS A 216 -49.38 6.35 -16.81
C LYS A 216 -49.88 7.61 -17.51
N VAL A 217 -49.96 7.46 -18.83
CA VAL A 217 -50.54 8.34 -19.86
C VAL A 217 -49.56 9.37 -20.42
#